data_AF-A0A3S2C5N4-F1
#
_entry.id   AF-A0A3S2C5N4-F1
#
_cell.length_a   1.000
_cell.length_b   1.000
_cell.length_c   1.000
_cell.angle_alpha   90.00
_cell.angle_beta   90.00
_cell.angle_gamma   90.00
#
_symmetry.space_group_name_H-M   'P 1'
#
loop_
_entity.id
_entity.type
_entity.pdbx_description
1 polymer ?
#
loop_
_entity_poly.entity_id
_entity_poly.type
_entity_poly.pdbx_seq_one_letter_code
_entity_poly.pdbx_strand_id
1 'polypeptide(L)'
;MRKLLLATAAILIAAAGAAYSQDAKMSFFVTSVGSGKGADLGGLKGADAHCASLAEAAGVTGKSWAAYLSTSDTDARDRIGKGPWVNAKGVKIADDVASLHSDANGITKQTALNEKGEVVNGRGDT
;
A
#
# COMPACT_ATOMS: atom_id res chain seq x y z
N MET A 1 -50.53 -3.82 -42.54
CA MET A 1 -50.60 -4.43 -41.20
C MET A 1 -49.19 -4.77 -40.73
N ARG A 2 -48.79 -4.26 -39.55
CA ARG A 2 -47.88 -4.84 -38.53
C ARG A 2 -46.77 -5.80 -39.06
N LYS A 3 -45.49 -5.61 -38.75
CA LYS A 3 -44.93 -5.57 -37.39
C LYS A 3 -43.57 -4.86 -37.40
N LEU A 4 -43.43 -3.77 -36.65
CA LEU A 4 -42.14 -3.25 -36.21
C LEU A 4 -41.71 -4.07 -34.99
N LEU A 5 -40.64 -4.87 -35.13
CA LEU A 5 -39.99 -5.55 -34.02
C LEU A 5 -38.93 -4.60 -33.45
N LEU A 6 -39.21 -4.03 -32.28
CA LEU A 6 -38.22 -3.30 -31.49
C LEU A 6 -37.29 -4.34 -30.83
N ALA A 7 -36.03 -4.36 -31.26
CA ALA A 7 -34.97 -5.07 -30.56
C ALA A 7 -34.45 -4.18 -29.42
N THR A 8 -34.82 -4.49 -28.19
CA THR A 8 -34.24 -3.89 -26.98
C THR A 8 -32.84 -4.46 -26.77
N ALA A 9 -31.81 -3.70 -27.11
CA ALA A 9 -30.43 -4.01 -26.75
C ALA A 9 -30.22 -3.73 -25.25
N ALA A 10 -30.01 -4.78 -24.45
CA ALA A 10 -29.62 -4.65 -23.05
C ALA A 10 -28.16 -4.16 -22.99
N ILE A 11 -27.97 -2.95 -22.47
CA ILE A 11 -26.64 -2.38 -22.21
C ILE A 11 -26.07 -3.09 -20.97
N LEU A 12 -25.13 -4.00 -21.19
CA LEU A 12 -24.28 -4.54 -20.13
C LEU A 12 -23.30 -3.43 -19.70
N ILE A 13 -23.57 -2.80 -18.56
CA ILE A 13 -22.60 -1.92 -17.90
C ILE A 13 -21.52 -2.85 -17.33
N ALA A 14 -20.45 -3.04 -18.10
CA ALA A 14 -19.21 -3.56 -17.57
C ALA A 14 -18.66 -2.53 -16.60
N ALA A 15 -18.82 -2.76 -15.30
CA ALA A 15 -18.05 -2.07 -14.28
C ALA A 15 -16.58 -2.49 -14.46
N ALA A 16 -15.88 -1.80 -15.35
CA ALA A 16 -14.43 -1.76 -15.35
C ALA A 16 -14.04 -1.13 -14.02
N GLY A 17 -13.72 -1.99 -13.03
CA GLY A 17 -13.05 -1.55 -11.83
C GLY A 17 -11.86 -0.71 -12.28
N ALA A 18 -11.81 0.54 -11.82
CA ALA A 18 -10.66 1.40 -12.08
C ALA A 18 -9.44 0.65 -11.56
N ALA A 19 -8.68 0.05 -12.47
CA ALA A 19 -7.30 -0.32 -12.21
C ALA A 19 -6.60 1.01 -11.99
N TYR A 20 -6.57 1.46 -10.73
CA TYR A 20 -5.70 2.54 -10.33
C TYR A 20 -4.31 2.05 -10.69
N SER A 21 -3.73 2.62 -11.74
CA SER A 21 -2.29 2.56 -11.94
C SER A 21 -1.71 3.26 -10.72
N GLN A 22 -1.46 2.48 -9.67
CA GLN A 22 -0.85 2.99 -8.46
C GLN A 22 0.46 3.59 -8.90
N ASP A 23 0.64 4.87 -8.61
CA ASP A 23 1.77 5.63 -9.13
C ASP A 23 3.05 4.87 -8.75
N ALA A 24 3.93 4.62 -9.73
CA ALA A 24 5.24 4.03 -9.51
C ALA A 24 6.11 4.86 -8.53
N LYS A 25 5.61 6.00 -8.04
CA LYS A 25 6.19 6.79 -6.97
C LYS A 25 5.89 6.27 -5.56
N MET A 26 4.87 5.44 -5.32
CA MET A 26 4.57 4.95 -3.95
C MET A 26 5.82 4.35 -3.31
N SER A 27 6.12 4.79 -2.09
CA SER A 27 7.30 4.36 -1.34
C SER A 27 7.01 4.09 0.14
N PHE A 28 5.76 4.27 0.59
CA PHE A 28 5.29 3.96 1.94
C PHE A 28 3.87 3.38 1.90
N PHE A 29 3.63 2.34 2.68
CA PHE A 29 2.29 1.82 2.94
C PHE A 29 2.27 1.00 4.24
N VAL A 30 1.06 0.76 4.77
CA VAL A 30 0.81 -0.20 5.84
C VAL A 30 0.24 -1.48 5.23
N THR A 31 0.82 -2.65 5.51
CA THR A 31 0.38 -3.90 4.88
C THR A 31 -1.12 -4.15 5.07
N SER A 32 -1.89 -4.35 3.99
CA SER A 32 -3.33 -4.63 4.09
C SER A 32 -3.66 -5.92 4.83
N VAL A 33 -2.73 -6.87 4.82
CA VAL A 33 -2.84 -8.17 5.47
C VAL A 33 -1.50 -8.56 6.09
N GLY A 34 -1.56 -9.19 7.26
CA GLY A 34 -0.38 -9.79 7.90
C GLY A 34 0.04 -11.09 7.22
N SER A 35 1.12 -11.71 7.69
CA SER A 35 1.61 -13.00 7.17
C SER A 35 0.71 -14.20 7.49
N GLY A 36 -0.31 -14.01 8.33
CA GLY A 36 -1.12 -15.10 8.89
C GLY A 36 -0.43 -15.88 10.03
N LYS A 37 0.84 -15.57 10.33
CA LYS A 37 1.64 -16.21 11.41
C LYS A 37 1.97 -15.27 12.57
N GLY A 38 1.25 -14.14 12.66
CA GLY A 38 1.59 -13.08 13.60
C GLY A 38 2.96 -12.47 13.29
N ALA A 39 3.79 -12.28 14.31
CA ALA A 39 5.12 -11.71 14.18
C ALA A 39 6.19 -12.68 13.64
N ASP A 40 5.83 -13.95 13.38
CA ASP A 40 6.72 -14.90 12.71
C ASP A 40 6.79 -14.58 11.20
N LEU A 41 7.68 -13.64 10.87
CA LEU A 41 7.94 -13.18 9.50
C LEU A 41 9.17 -13.83 8.88
N GLY A 42 9.82 -14.80 9.54
CA GLY A 42 11.09 -15.37 9.05
C GLY A 42 12.27 -14.39 9.10
N GLY A 43 12.26 -13.48 10.08
CA GLY A 43 13.26 -12.42 10.23
C GLY A 43 13.07 -11.26 9.24
N LEU A 44 14.00 -10.31 9.23
CA LEU A 44 13.90 -9.08 8.43
C LEU A 44 13.73 -9.38 6.93
N LYS A 45 14.47 -10.35 6.40
CA LYS A 45 14.36 -10.73 4.98
C LYS A 45 12.97 -11.23 4.60
N GLY A 46 12.33 -12.01 5.47
CA GLY A 46 10.98 -12.49 5.20
C GLY A 46 9.93 -11.40 5.39
N ALA A 47 10.13 -10.47 6.34
CA ALA A 47 9.31 -9.28 6.48
C ALA A 47 9.40 -8.38 5.22
N ASP A 48 10.61 -8.17 4.69
CA ASP A 48 10.86 -7.41 3.47
C ASP A 48 10.20 -8.07 2.25
N ALA A 49 10.30 -9.39 2.14
CA ALA A 49 9.64 -10.16 1.09
C ALA A 49 8.11 -10.06 1.17
N HIS A 50 7.53 -10.05 2.37
CA HIS A 50 6.09 -9.84 2.56
C HIS A 50 5.66 -8.46 2.04
N CYS A 51 6.39 -7.40 2.39
CA CYS A 51 6.13 -6.06 1.87
C CYS A 51 6.27 -5.99 0.34
N ALA A 52 7.33 -6.58 -0.22
CA ALA A 52 7.55 -6.61 -1.66
C ALA A 52 6.42 -7.33 -2.40
N SER A 53 5.99 -8.50 -1.91
CA SER A 53 4.90 -9.27 -2.52
C SER A 53 3.58 -8.49 -2.55
N LEU A 54 3.25 -7.78 -1.48
CA LEU A 54 2.04 -6.95 -1.43
C LEU A 54 2.12 -5.77 -2.41
N ALA A 55 3.25 -5.05 -2.43
CA ALA A 55 3.46 -3.94 -3.35
C ALA A 55 3.39 -4.39 -4.82
N GLU A 56 4.01 -5.53 -5.15
CA GLU A 56 3.96 -6.12 -6.49
C GLU A 56 2.53 -6.51 -6.88
N ALA A 57 1.77 -7.12 -5.96
CA ALA A 57 0.36 -7.46 -6.18
C ALA A 57 -0.52 -6.22 -6.40
N ALA A 58 -0.14 -5.07 -5.85
CA ALA A 58 -0.76 -3.78 -6.11
C ALA A 58 -0.25 -3.07 -7.38
N GLY A 59 0.64 -3.71 -8.15
CA GLY A 59 1.19 -3.19 -9.39
C GLY A 59 2.42 -2.30 -9.24
N VAL A 60 2.98 -2.18 -8.03
CA VAL A 60 4.19 -1.39 -7.77
C VAL A 60 5.42 -2.30 -7.81
N THR A 61 6.11 -2.31 -8.95
CA THR A 61 7.27 -3.16 -9.22
C THR A 61 8.57 -2.35 -9.31
N GLY A 62 9.73 -3.02 -9.34
CA GLY A 62 11.02 -2.38 -9.57
C GLY A 62 11.58 -1.58 -8.38
N LYS A 63 11.02 -1.78 -7.18
CA LYS A 63 11.50 -1.17 -5.93
C LYS A 63 11.97 -2.25 -4.95
N SER A 64 12.94 -1.89 -4.13
CA SER A 64 13.28 -2.66 -2.93
C SER A 64 12.46 -2.15 -1.76
N TRP A 65 11.75 -3.05 -1.09
CA TRP A 65 10.93 -2.74 0.07
C TRP A 65 11.62 -3.24 1.34
N ALA A 66 11.62 -2.40 2.37
CA ALA A 66 12.06 -2.77 3.70
C ALA A 66 10.89 -2.63 4.67
N ALA A 67 10.56 -3.70 5.39
CA ALA A 67 9.70 -3.65 6.55
C ALA A 67 10.37 -2.79 7.63
N TYR A 68 9.58 -1.86 8.19
CA TYR A 68 10.02 -0.97 9.26
C TYR A 68 10.00 -1.72 10.61
N LEU A 69 10.98 -2.60 10.79
CA LEU A 69 11.16 -3.46 11.95
C LEU A 69 12.64 -3.46 12.34
N SER A 70 12.91 -3.46 13.64
CA SER A 70 14.25 -3.71 14.19
C SER A 70 14.41 -5.18 14.57
N THR A 71 15.66 -5.62 14.66
CA THR A 71 16.08 -6.82 15.39
C THR A 71 16.96 -6.41 16.56
N SER A 72 17.50 -7.37 17.31
CA SER A 72 18.44 -7.10 18.41
C SER A 72 19.77 -6.48 17.94
N ASP A 73 20.11 -6.60 16.67
CA ASP A 73 21.39 -6.18 16.08
C ASP A 73 21.23 -5.12 14.98
N THR A 74 20.00 -4.78 14.59
CA THR A 74 19.74 -3.88 13.46
C THR A 74 18.56 -2.96 13.76
N ASP A 75 18.77 -1.66 13.65
CA ASP A 75 17.73 -0.66 13.80
C ASP A 75 16.93 -0.44 12.51
N ALA A 76 15.60 -0.38 12.62
CA ALA A 76 14.67 -0.10 11.51
C ALA A 76 15.03 1.18 10.74
N ARG A 77 15.48 2.20 11.46
CA ARG A 77 15.87 3.51 10.91
C ARG A 77 17.02 3.43 9.92
N ASP A 78 17.95 2.50 10.11
CA ASP A 78 19.21 2.44 9.35
C ASP A 78 19.09 1.58 8.08
N ARG A 79 18.00 0.82 7.95
CA ARG A 79 17.73 -0.12 6.85
C ARG A 79 16.72 0.40 5.81
N ILE A 80 15.96 1.45 6.13
CA ILE A 80 15.02 2.06 5.19
C ILE A 80 15.72 3.03 4.23
N GLY A 81 15.06 3.34 3.10
CA GLY A 81 15.52 4.38 2.18
C GLY A 81 15.62 5.77 2.83
N LYS A 82 16.21 6.73 2.14
CA LYS A 82 16.41 8.09 2.70
C LYS A 82 15.19 9.01 2.58
N GLY A 83 14.11 8.55 1.95
CA GLY A 83 12.97 9.38 1.54
C GLY A 83 13.17 10.03 0.16
N PRO A 84 12.18 10.82 -0.30
CA PRO A 84 10.90 11.07 0.35
C PRO A 84 9.96 9.86 0.30
N TRP A 85 9.10 9.75 1.30
CA TRP A 85 8.05 8.74 1.36
C TRP A 85 6.72 9.33 0.93
N VAL A 86 6.05 8.63 0.01
CA VAL A 86 4.69 8.97 -0.44
C VAL A 86 3.81 7.73 -0.42
N ASN A 87 2.54 7.90 -0.05
CA ASN A 87 1.57 6.81 -0.04
C ASN A 87 1.02 6.51 -1.45
N ALA A 88 0.15 5.50 -1.55
CA ALA A 88 -0.49 5.07 -2.80
C ALA A 88 -1.24 6.19 -3.54
N LYS A 89 -1.72 7.21 -2.83
CA LYS A 89 -2.42 8.38 -3.40
C LYS A 89 -1.48 9.55 -3.71
N GLY A 90 -0.16 9.35 -3.62
CA GLY A 90 0.84 10.39 -3.86
C GLY A 90 0.95 11.43 -2.74
N VAL A 91 0.28 11.21 -1.60
CA VAL A 91 0.39 12.11 -0.44
C VAL A 91 1.72 11.86 0.26
N LYS A 92 2.46 12.93 0.53
CA LYS A 92 3.75 12.86 1.22
C LYS A 92 3.58 12.47 2.69
N ILE A 93 4.38 11.49 3.10
CA ILE A 93 4.48 10.99 4.48
C ILE A 93 5.66 11.65 5.20
N ALA A 94 6.83 11.72 4.55
CA ALA A 94 8.00 12.40 5.11
C ALA A 94 8.99 12.75 4.01
N ASP A 95 9.72 13.85 4.18
CA ASP A 95 10.78 14.26 3.25
C ASP A 95 12.04 13.40 3.41
N ASP A 96 12.41 13.10 4.67
CA ASP A 96 13.63 12.40 5.02
C ASP A 96 13.51 11.64 6.36
N VAL A 97 14.54 10.85 6.68
CA VAL A 97 14.57 10.00 7.88
C VAL A 97 14.33 10.81 9.15
N ALA A 98 14.84 12.05 9.23
CA ALA A 98 14.64 12.89 10.41
C ALA A 98 13.16 13.27 10.56
N SER A 99 12.53 13.71 9.47
CA SER A 99 11.13 14.11 9.42
C SER A 99 10.21 12.93 9.74
N LEU A 100 10.51 11.73 9.22
CA LEU A 100 9.76 10.50 9.48
C LEU A 100 9.68 10.15 10.98
N HIS A 101 10.73 10.48 11.75
CA HIS A 101 10.81 10.22 13.20
C HIS A 101 10.57 11.47 14.05
N SER A 102 9.93 12.51 13.49
CA SER A 102 9.57 13.74 14.19
C SER A 102 8.06 13.96 14.17
N ASP A 103 7.56 14.95 14.89
CA ASP A 103 6.14 15.34 14.84
C ASP A 103 5.70 15.89 13.48
N ALA A 104 6.63 16.23 12.59
CA ALA A 104 6.34 16.71 11.24
C ALA A 104 5.98 15.57 10.27
N ASN A 105 6.06 14.30 10.69
CA ASN A 105 5.64 13.20 9.85
C ASN A 105 4.13 13.27 9.54
N GLY A 106 3.77 12.83 8.34
CA GLY A 106 2.40 12.75 7.88
C GLY A 106 1.77 11.38 8.12
N ILE A 107 2.14 10.62 9.16
CA ILE A 107 1.54 9.31 9.46
C ILE A 107 0.28 9.53 10.30
N THR A 108 -0.87 9.47 9.64
CA THR A 108 -2.21 9.60 10.25
C THR A 108 -3.10 8.48 9.75
N LYS A 109 -4.28 8.28 10.36
CA LYS A 109 -5.27 7.30 9.86
C LYS A 109 -5.65 7.52 8.40
N GLN A 110 -5.68 8.78 7.95
CA GLN A 110 -6.09 9.17 6.60
C GLN A 110 -4.98 9.01 5.56
N THR A 111 -3.72 8.99 5.98
CA THR A 111 -2.54 9.01 5.09
C THR A 111 -1.73 7.72 5.14
N ALA A 112 -1.77 6.97 6.25
CA ALA A 112 -1.17 5.65 6.40
C ALA A 112 -2.04 4.58 5.72
N LEU A 113 -2.13 4.68 4.39
CA LEU A 113 -2.91 3.79 3.55
C LEU A 113 -2.16 2.47 3.30
N ASN A 114 -2.90 1.44 2.93
CA ASN A 114 -2.31 0.20 2.46
C ASN A 114 -1.78 0.31 1.02
N GLU A 115 -1.15 -0.75 0.54
CA GLU A 115 -0.56 -0.82 -0.79
C GLU A 115 -1.59 -0.62 -1.92
N LYS A 116 -2.89 -0.77 -1.62
CA LYS A 116 -4.02 -0.57 -2.53
C LYS A 116 -4.63 0.84 -2.42
N GLY A 117 -4.13 1.66 -1.50
CA GLY A 117 -4.64 3.02 -1.23
C GLY A 117 -5.87 3.08 -0.35
N GLU A 118 -6.14 2.03 0.43
CA GLU A 118 -7.27 1.92 1.34
C GLU A 118 -6.85 2.27 2.77
N VAL A 119 -7.82 2.71 3.59
CA VAL A 119 -7.59 2.96 5.01
C VAL A 119 -7.44 1.63 5.73
N VAL A 120 -6.44 1.53 6.61
CA VAL A 120 -6.25 0.34 7.46
C VAL A 120 -7.03 0.52 8.76
N ASN A 121 -7.76 -0.52 9.16
CA ASN A 121 -8.47 -0.54 10.43
C ASN A 121 -7.49 -0.44 11.59
N GLY A 122 -7.74 0.51 12.48
CA GLY A 122 -7.04 0.62 13.76
C GLY A 122 -7.60 -0.34 14.80
N ARG A 123 -6.95 -0.36 15.96
CA ARG A 123 -7.43 -1.12 17.11
C ARG A 123 -8.84 -0.67 17.50
N GLY A 124 -9.81 -1.58 17.44
CA GLY A 124 -11.20 -1.34 17.82
C GLY A 124 -12.11 -0.88 16.67
N ASP A 125 -11.55 -0.68 15.47
CA ASP A 125 -12.35 -0.53 14.25
C ASP A 125 -12.84 -1.91 13.76
N THR A 126 -14.00 -1.96 13.10
CA THR A 126 -14.58 -3.17 12.45
C THR A 126 -14.73 -2.96 10.96
#